data_AF-A0AA96YH41-F1
#
_entry.id   AF-A0AA96YH41-F1
#
_cell.length_a   1.000
_cell.length_b   1.000
_cell.length_c   1.000
_cell.angle_alpha   90.00
_cell.angle_beta   90.00
_cell.angle_gamma   90.00
#
_symmetry.space_group_name_H-M   'P 1'
#
loop_
_entity.id
_entity.type
_entity.pdbx_description
1 polymer ?
#
loop_
_entity_poly.entity_id
_entity_poly.type
_entity_poly.pdbx_seq_one_letter_code
_entity_poly.pdbx_strand_id
1 'polypeptide(L)'
;MIQKHSDQNLLHLKLYNQNWSYPKDTWGKLSVEFPDGNPLTLNGFRSGRVVDATIPTAATVAFVTKFRETAWIMVVQAGEQEPAWRVDLSGAAENMVKLNKCALEQASLPPQ
;
A
#
# COMPACT_ATOMS: atom_id res chain seq x y z
N MET A 1 14.88 23.67 -19.67
CA MET A 1 14.97 22.20 -19.68
C MET A 1 14.76 21.72 -18.25
N ILE A 2 13.53 21.36 -17.89
CA ILE A 2 13.23 20.80 -16.57
C ILE A 2 13.19 19.29 -16.78
N GLN A 3 14.32 18.62 -16.57
CA GLN A 3 14.32 17.18 -16.39
C GLN A 3 13.70 16.91 -15.03
N LYS A 4 12.40 16.63 -15.02
CA LYS A 4 11.70 16.09 -13.87
C LYS A 4 12.10 14.61 -13.76
N HIS A 5 13.31 14.35 -13.29
CA HIS A 5 13.65 13.03 -12.77
C HIS A 5 12.80 12.84 -11.51
N SER A 6 11.61 12.26 -11.68
CA SER A 6 10.79 11.77 -10.59
C SER A 6 11.49 10.56 -9.99
N ASP A 7 12.50 10.81 -9.15
CA ASP A 7 13.29 9.80 -8.43
C ASP A 7 12.50 9.03 -7.35
N GLN A 8 11.19 8.90 -7.50
CA GLN A 8 10.34 8.38 -6.42
C GLN A 8 9.26 7.48 -6.98
N ASN A 9 9.65 6.25 -7.34
CA ASN A 9 8.77 5.07 -7.33
C ASN A 9 8.33 4.79 -5.87
N LEU A 10 7.66 5.75 -5.25
CA LEU A 10 7.13 5.64 -3.90
C LEU A 10 5.70 5.15 -4.01
N LEU A 11 5.53 3.86 -3.73
CA LEU A 11 4.22 3.29 -3.55
C LEU A 11 3.77 3.57 -2.11
N HIS A 12 2.62 4.22 -1.97
CA HIS A 12 2.00 4.48 -0.67
C HIS A 12 0.85 3.52 -0.42
N LEU A 13 0.78 2.98 0.79
CA LEU A 13 -0.36 2.26 1.31
C LEU A 13 -1.13 3.17 2.26
N LYS A 14 -2.36 3.51 1.89
CA LYS A 14 -3.29 4.29 2.73
C LYS A 14 -4.43 3.40 3.20
N LEU A 15 -4.55 3.23 4.51
CA LEU A 15 -5.59 2.42 5.14
C LEU A 15 -6.55 3.29 5.91
N TYR A 16 -7.81 3.31 5.49
CA TYR A 16 -8.88 4.03 6.16
C TYR A 16 -9.71 3.08 7.04
N ASN A 17 -9.93 3.46 8.29
CA ASN A 17 -10.91 2.81 9.17
C ASN A 17 -11.51 3.88 10.10
N GLN A 18 -12.83 3.82 10.28
CA GLN A 18 -13.52 4.73 11.20
C GLN A 18 -13.29 4.38 12.67
N ASN A 19 -12.94 3.11 12.93
CA ASN A 19 -12.90 2.52 14.26
C ASN A 19 -11.46 2.31 14.76
N TRP A 20 -10.49 2.98 14.14
CA TRP A 20 -9.13 3.00 14.67
C TRP A 20 -9.12 3.59 16.09
N SER A 21 -8.44 2.91 17.00
CA SER A 21 -8.23 3.26 18.40
C SER A 21 -6.74 3.48 18.70
N TYR A 22 -6.10 4.34 17.90
CA TYR A 22 -4.71 4.78 18.09
C TYR A 22 -4.59 6.28 18.40
N PRO A 23 -3.48 6.75 19.01
CA PRO A 23 -3.18 8.17 19.13
C PRO A 23 -3.03 8.84 17.76
N LYS A 24 -3.73 9.96 17.55
CA LYS A 24 -3.65 10.73 16.30
C LYS A 24 -2.32 11.47 16.17
N ASP A 25 -1.92 11.72 14.93
CA ASP A 25 -0.73 12.47 14.55
C ASP A 25 0.58 11.86 15.09
N THR A 26 0.59 10.53 15.15
CA THR A 26 1.75 9.74 15.61
C THR A 26 2.30 8.86 14.51
N TRP A 27 3.55 8.43 14.69
CA TRP A 27 4.16 7.38 13.89
C TRP A 27 4.04 6.04 14.62
N GLY A 28 3.78 4.97 13.88
CA GLY A 28 3.72 3.63 14.42
C GLY A 28 4.08 2.55 13.40
N LYS A 29 4.38 1.36 13.90
CA LYS A 29 4.66 0.20 13.05
C LYS A 29 3.37 -0.43 12.57
N LEU A 30 3.35 -0.78 11.29
CA LEU A 30 2.25 -1.43 10.59
C LEU A 30 2.81 -2.67 9.89
N SER A 31 2.32 -3.85 10.25
CA SER A 31 2.65 -5.09 9.54
C SER A 31 1.55 -5.43 8.55
N VAL A 32 1.93 -5.63 7.29
CA VAL A 32 1.04 -6.09 6.22
C VAL A 32 1.43 -7.50 5.84
N GLU A 33 0.54 -8.46 6.07
CA GLU A 33 0.80 -9.87 5.84
C GLU A 33 -0.08 -10.42 4.72
N PHE A 34 0.56 -11.07 3.75
CA PHE A 34 -0.10 -11.82 2.70
C PHE A 34 -0.37 -13.27 3.16
N PRO A 35 -1.27 -14.01 2.51
CA PRO A 35 -1.64 -15.38 2.91
C PRO A 35 -0.47 -16.38 2.93
N ASP A 36 0.66 -16.05 2.32
CA ASP A 36 1.88 -16.85 2.27
C ASP A 36 2.74 -16.74 3.54
N GLY A 37 2.32 -15.94 4.53
CA GLY A 37 2.96 -15.85 5.85
C GLY A 37 4.22 -14.98 5.90
N ASN A 38 4.39 -14.05 4.96
CA ASN A 38 5.55 -13.15 4.91
C ASN A 38 5.14 -11.69 5.18
N PRO A 39 5.16 -11.22 6.44
CA PRO A 39 4.75 -9.86 6.78
C PRO A 39 5.78 -8.81 6.34
N LEU A 40 5.29 -7.74 5.73
CA LEU A 40 6.03 -6.51 5.46
C LEU A 40 5.77 -5.50 6.57
N THR A 41 6.78 -5.22 7.39
CA THR A 41 6.70 -4.21 8.45
C THR A 41 7.07 -2.84 7.90
N LEU A 42 6.12 -1.91 7.97
CA LEU A 42 6.22 -0.53 7.54
C LEU A 42 6.19 0.42 8.73
N ASN A 43 6.73 1.62 8.54
CA ASN A 43 6.48 2.75 9.44
C ASN A 43 5.38 3.61 8.82
N GLY A 44 4.26 3.79 9.52
CA GLY A 44 3.10 4.52 9.04
C GLY A 44 2.79 5.75 9.90
N PHE A 45 2.38 6.83 9.25
CA PHE A 45 1.84 8.02 9.91
C PHE A 45 0.33 7.85 10.12
N ARG A 46 -0.14 8.11 11.34
CA ARG A 46 -1.51 7.85 11.80
C ARG A 46 -2.30 9.15 11.93
N SER A 47 -3.01 9.54 10.88
CA SER A 47 -3.84 10.76 10.84
C SER A 47 -5.30 10.46 11.20
N GLY A 48 -5.53 10.03 12.45
CA GLY A 48 -6.86 9.77 12.99
C GLY A 48 -7.60 8.57 12.40
N ARG A 49 -8.11 8.70 11.16
CA ARG A 49 -8.82 7.62 10.46
C ARG A 49 -7.98 6.97 9.36
N VAL A 50 -6.81 7.54 9.05
CA VAL A 50 -5.95 7.10 7.96
C VAL A 50 -4.58 6.73 8.52
N VAL A 51 -4.09 5.55 8.15
CA VAL A 51 -2.69 5.18 8.26
C VAL A 51 -2.05 5.31 6.88
N ASP A 52 -1.02 6.14 6.73
CA ASP A 52 -0.25 6.30 5.49
C ASP A 52 1.15 5.72 5.70
N ALA A 53 1.49 4.69 4.93
CA ALA A 53 2.78 4.03 5.00
C ALA A 53 3.44 4.00 3.62
N THR A 54 4.72 4.36 3.57
CA THR A 54 5.53 4.26 2.35
C THR A 54 6.11 2.86 2.23
N ILE A 55 5.90 2.22 1.08
CA ILE A 55 6.49 0.92 0.76
C ILE A 55 7.92 1.16 0.26
N PRO A 56 8.95 0.54 0.87
CA PRO A 56 10.32 0.69 0.41
C PRO A 56 10.48 0.25 -1.05
N THR A 57 11.25 0.98 -1.85
CA THR A 57 11.49 0.68 -3.27
C THR A 57 11.93 -0.77 -3.51
N ALA A 58 12.77 -1.32 -2.62
CA ALA A 58 13.23 -2.70 -2.69
C ALA A 58 12.11 -3.74 -2.50
N ALA A 59 11.00 -3.37 -1.85
CA ALA A 59 9.84 -4.23 -1.62
C ALA A 59 8.69 -3.96 -2.60
N THR A 60 8.71 -2.87 -3.37
CA THR A 60 7.60 -2.44 -4.23
C THR A 60 7.20 -3.50 -5.24
N VAL A 61 8.15 -4.09 -5.97
CA VAL A 61 7.86 -5.09 -7.01
C VAL A 61 7.20 -6.32 -6.39
N ALA A 62 7.78 -6.87 -5.32
CA ALA A 62 7.24 -8.03 -4.63
C ALA A 62 5.85 -7.74 -4.03
N PHE A 63 5.66 -6.56 -3.44
CA PHE A 63 4.37 -6.14 -2.88
C PHE A 63 3.29 -6.07 -3.96
N VAL A 64 3.56 -5.41 -5.09
CA VAL A 64 2.57 -5.26 -6.18
C VAL A 64 2.20 -6.61 -6.79
N THR A 65 3.18 -7.49 -7.01
CA THR A 65 2.94 -8.85 -7.49
C THR A 65 2.01 -9.61 -6.55
N LYS A 66 2.31 -9.64 -5.25
CA LYS A 66 1.46 -10.31 -4.26
C LYS A 66 0.07 -9.67 -4.19
N PHE A 67 -0.01 -8.35 -4.13
CA PHE A 67 -1.28 -7.61 -4.08
C PHE A 67 -2.21 -7.95 -5.25
N ARG A 68 -1.65 -8.19 -6.45
CA ARG A 68 -2.42 -8.60 -7.63
C ARG A 68 -2.96 -10.03 -7.52
N GLU A 69 -2.21 -10.92 -6.90
CA GLU A 69 -2.48 -12.37 -6.88
C GLU A 69 -3.30 -12.82 -5.67
N THR A 70 -3.30 -12.04 -4.60
CA THR A 70 -3.95 -12.41 -3.33
C THR A 70 -5.35 -11.85 -3.20
N ALA A 71 -6.27 -12.64 -2.64
CA ALA A 71 -7.64 -12.21 -2.37
C ALA A 71 -7.81 -11.43 -1.06
N TRP A 72 -6.80 -11.39 -0.19
CA TRP A 72 -6.85 -10.64 1.06
C TRP A 72 -5.45 -10.40 1.62
N ILE A 73 -5.36 -9.43 2.53
CA ILE A 73 -4.20 -9.18 3.39
C ILE A 73 -4.65 -9.05 4.85
N MET A 74 -3.77 -9.37 5.79
CA MET A 74 -3.92 -8.99 7.19
C MET A 74 -3.12 -7.73 7.46
N VAL A 75 -3.70 -6.83 8.23
CA VAL A 75 -3.08 -5.61 8.70
C VAL A 75 -3.03 -5.66 10.21
N VAL A 76 -1.83 -5.55 10.77
CA VAL A 76 -1.60 -5.54 12.22
C VAL A 76 -0.86 -4.27 12.59
N GLN A 77 -1.39 -3.52 13.55
CA GLN A 77 -0.65 -2.38 14.13
C GLN A 77 0.13 -2.84 15.35
N ALA A 78 1.43 -2.57 15.39
CA ALA A 78 2.24 -3.00 16.53
C ALA A 78 2.06 -2.05 17.73
N GLY A 79 2.06 -2.62 18.94
CA GLY A 79 2.16 -1.88 20.19
C GLY A 79 0.84 -1.40 20.80
N GLU A 80 -0.31 -1.72 20.19
CA GLU A 80 -1.62 -1.26 20.65
C GLU A 80 -2.64 -2.40 20.67
N GLN A 81 -3.72 -2.28 21.46
CA GLN A 81 -4.84 -3.23 21.53
C GLN A 81 -5.69 -3.26 20.25
N GLU A 82 -5.10 -2.90 19.11
CA GLU A 82 -5.73 -2.96 17.81
C GLU A 82 -5.87 -4.42 17.37
N PRO A 83 -7.09 -4.86 17.01
CA PRO A 83 -7.24 -6.18 16.42
C PRO A 83 -6.52 -6.23 15.07
N ALA A 84 -6.19 -7.45 14.64
CA ALA A 84 -5.73 -7.68 13.29
C ALA A 84 -6.91 -7.49 12.31
N TRP A 85 -6.73 -6.68 11.28
CA TRP A 85 -7.75 -6.38 10.29
C TRP A 85 -7.52 -7.17 9.01
N ARG A 86 -8.51 -7.94 8.59
CA ARG A 86 -8.52 -8.59 7.28
C ARG A 86 -9.07 -7.61 6.24
N VAL A 87 -8.28 -7.29 5.24
CA VAL A 87 -8.69 -6.48 4.09
C VAL A 87 -8.96 -7.41 2.92
N ASP A 88 -10.17 -7.35 2.38
CA ASP A 88 -10.56 -8.08 1.17
C ASP A 88 -10.02 -7.38 -0.08
N LEU A 89 -9.37 -8.15 -0.94
CA LEU A 89 -8.77 -7.73 -2.21
C LEU A 89 -9.39 -8.46 -3.42
N SER A 90 -10.51 -9.17 -3.25
CA SER A 90 -11.15 -9.97 -4.30
C SER A 90 -11.55 -9.18 -5.56
N GLY A 91 -11.61 -7.84 -5.51
CA GLY A 91 -11.79 -6.96 -6.67
C GLY A 91 -10.53 -6.19 -7.11
N ALA A 92 -9.39 -6.39 -6.46
CA ALA A 92 -8.17 -5.63 -6.73
C ALA A 92 -7.54 -6.03 -8.08
N ALA A 93 -7.55 -7.33 -8.42
CA ALA A 93 -6.93 -7.85 -9.62
C ALA A 93 -7.46 -7.18 -10.91
N GLU A 94 -8.78 -7.07 -11.06
CA GLU A 94 -9.40 -6.42 -12.23
C GLU A 94 -9.03 -4.93 -12.34
N ASN A 95 -9.03 -4.23 -11.21
CA ASN A 95 -8.66 -2.82 -11.17
C ASN A 95 -7.16 -2.60 -11.45
N MET A 96 -6.29 -3.51 -11.01
CA MET A 96 -4.88 -3.50 -11.33
C MET A 96 -4.62 -3.79 -12.81
N VAL A 97 -5.40 -4.68 -13.44
CA VAL A 97 -5.33 -4.90 -14.89
C VAL A 97 -5.71 -3.63 -15.66
N LYS A 98 -6.77 -2.93 -15.23
CA LYS A 98 -7.17 -1.64 -15.83
C LYS A 98 -6.06 -0.58 -15.66
N LEU A 99 -5.47 -0.49 -14.46
CA LEU A 99 -4.37 0.44 -14.18
C LEU A 99 -3.16 0.16 -15.09
N ASN A 100 -2.75 -1.10 -15.22
CA ASN A 100 -1.63 -1.49 -16.08
C ASN A 100 -1.90 -1.14 -17.54
N LYS A 101 -3.15 -1.34 -18.01
CA LYS A 101 -3.53 -0.95 -19.36
C LYS A 101 -3.43 0.56 -19.57
N CYS A 102 -3.95 1.35 -18.64
CA CYS A 102 -3.83 2.82 -18.71
C CYS A 102 -2.36 3.28 -18.69
N ALA A 103 -1.52 2.66 -17.85
CA ALA A 103 -0.10 3.00 -17.78
C ALA A 103 0.65 2.68 -19.09
N LEU A 104 0.34 1.54 -19.71
CA LEU A 104 0.92 1.16 -21.02
C LEU A 104 0.47 2.09 -22.14
N GLU A 105 -0.81 2.49 -22.15
CA GLU A 105 -1.34 3.47 -23.10
C GLU A 105 -0.69 4.85 -22.93
N GLN A 106 -0.42 5.28 -21.70
CA GLN A 106 0.30 6.53 -21.47
C GLN A 106 1.77 6.46 -21.89
N ALA A 107 2.43 5.33 -21.67
CA ALA A 107 3.83 5.14 -22.06
C ALA A 107 4.04 5.09 -23.59
N SER A 108 2.99 4.75 -24.35
CA SER A 108 3.03 4.70 -25.82
C SER A 108 2.61 6.02 -26.51
N LEU A 109 2.14 7.01 -25.74
CA LEU A 109 1.86 8.34 -26.27
C LEU A 109 3.18 9.14 -26.40
N PRO A 110 3.41 9.83 -27.53
CA PRO A 110 4.56 10.72 -27.66
C PRO A 110 4.48 11.83 -26.60
N PRO A 111 5.62 12.32 -26.09
CA PRO A 111 5.63 13.44 -25.15
C PRO A 111 4.93 14.64 -25.79
N GLN A 112 3.95 15.20 -25.09
CA GLN A 112 3.30 16.47 -25.45
C GLN A 112 4.22 17.66 -25.17
#